data_AF-A0A2T8KQA7-F1
#
_entry.id   AF-A0A2T8KQA7-F1
#
_cell.length_a   1.000
_cell.length_b   1.000
_cell.length_c   1.000
_cell.angle_alpha   90.00
_cell.angle_beta   90.00
_cell.angle_gamma   90.00
#
_symmetry.space_group_name_H-M   'P 1'
#
loop_
_entity.id
_entity.type
_entity.pdbx_description
1 polymer ?
#
loop_
_entity_poly.entity_id
_entity_poly.type
_entity_poly.pdbx_seq_one_letter_code
_entity_poly.pdbx_strand_id
1 'polypeptide(L)'
;MALCSGFLDDFHSLLNKLSKNDKNDETLGSCSTQASPLFPNAGRALGNPRSYVLRGLAKVQEYRYVLFNCLDVNPYLRAHAEEITTKHNGRRVSHRDVEKIQNKKFHQWFRGYVSATPHILYI
;
A
#
# COMPACT_ATOMS: atom_id res chain seq x y z
N MET A 1 -2.69 -0.78 13.80
CA MET A 1 -3.52 -0.08 14.80
C MET A 1 -2.59 0.70 15.70
N ALA A 2 -2.47 2.01 15.49
CA ALA A 2 -1.76 2.87 16.42
C ALA A 2 -2.80 3.42 17.40
N LEU A 3 -2.62 3.14 18.68
CA LEU A 3 -3.48 3.62 19.76
C LEU A 3 -3.19 5.11 19.97
N CYS A 4 -4.13 5.96 19.54
CA CYS A 4 -4.13 7.39 19.85
C CYS A 4 -4.60 7.59 21.30
N SER A 5 -3.72 7.31 22.28
CA SER A 5 -3.93 7.69 23.67
C SER A 5 -2.81 8.62 24.08
N GLY A 6 -3.03 9.93 24.03
CA GLY A 6 -1.98 10.86 24.45
C GLY A 6 -2.26 12.35 24.31
N PHE A 7 -3.51 12.78 24.23
CA PHE A 7 -3.82 14.20 24.41
C PHE A 7 -4.96 14.33 25.42
N LEU A 8 -4.59 14.26 26.70
CA LEU A 8 -5.42 14.80 27.76
C LEU A 8 -5.03 16.27 27.86
N ASP A 9 -5.96 17.15 27.48
CA ASP A 9 -5.91 18.57 27.84
C ASP A 9 -5.65 18.64 29.35
N ASP A 10 -4.66 19.45 29.72
CA ASP A 10 -4.23 19.76 31.10
C ASP A 10 -3.12 18.91 31.75
N PHE A 11 -2.53 17.90 31.08
CA PHE A 11 -1.31 17.24 31.58
C PHE A 11 -0.09 17.47 30.68
N HIS A 12 0.83 18.34 31.12
CA HIS A 12 2.14 18.48 30.49
C HIS A 12 3.03 17.25 30.78
N SER A 13 3.09 16.31 29.85
CA SER A 13 4.07 15.23 29.86
C SER A 13 5.49 15.77 29.59
N LEU A 14 6.43 15.46 30.51
CA LEU A 14 7.86 15.82 30.46
C LEU A 14 8.61 15.26 29.24
N LEU A 15 7.98 14.41 28.42
CA LEU A 15 8.56 13.87 27.19
C LEU A 15 8.65 14.90 26.04
N ASN A 16 8.02 16.06 26.17
CA ASN A 16 8.03 17.09 25.13
C ASN A 16 9.10 18.18 25.31
N LYS A 17 10.06 17.97 26.22
CA LYS A 17 11.23 18.86 26.35
C LYS A 17 12.46 18.26 25.67
N LEU A 18 12.42 18.17 24.35
CA LEU A 18 13.68 18.02 23.61
C LEU A 18 14.40 19.36 23.69
N SER A 19 15.51 19.38 24.43
CA SER A 19 16.40 20.53 24.59
C SER A 19 16.74 21.14 23.23
N LYS A 20 16.31 22.39 23.03
CA LYS A 20 16.56 23.17 21.82
C LYS A 20 18.00 23.68 21.85
N ASN A 21 18.97 22.81 21.55
CA ASN A 21 20.33 23.24 21.24
C ASN A 21 20.39 23.61 19.76
N ASP A 22 19.90 24.81 19.45
CA ASP A 22 20.12 25.46 18.17
C ASP A 22 21.41 26.28 18.28
N LYS A 23 22.55 25.64 18.02
CA LYS A 23 23.79 26.37 17.79
C LYS A 23 23.76 26.85 16.35
N ASN A 24 23.30 28.08 16.20
CA ASN A 24 23.72 29.03 15.17
C ASN A 24 25.00 28.60 14.42
N ASP A 25 24.83 28.02 13.23
CA ASP A 25 25.88 27.94 12.23
C ASP A 25 25.44 28.76 11.02
N GLU A 26 25.78 30.05 11.08
CA GLU A 26 25.65 31.02 10.00
C GLU A 26 26.68 30.72 8.91
N THR A 27 26.57 29.61 8.17
CA THR A 27 27.24 29.48 6.86
C THR A 27 26.62 28.34 6.05
N LEU A 28 25.80 28.69 5.04
CA LEU A 28 25.86 28.20 3.64
C LEU A 28 24.49 28.40 2.97
N GLY A 29 24.52 29.09 1.83
CA GLY A 29 23.38 29.73 1.17
C GLY A 29 22.12 28.87 1.05
N SER A 30 21.04 29.37 1.64
CA SER A 30 19.71 28.78 1.45
C SER A 30 18.98 29.55 0.34
N CYS A 31 18.60 28.80 -0.70
CA CYS A 31 17.58 29.23 -1.63
C CYS A 31 16.28 29.41 -0.82
N SER A 32 15.82 30.65 -0.68
CA SER A 32 14.62 30.98 0.09
C SER A 32 13.35 30.60 -0.67
N THR A 33 13.11 29.30 -0.80
CA THR A 33 11.77 28.81 -1.12
C THR A 33 10.91 29.03 0.13
N GLN A 34 10.25 30.18 0.16
CA GLN A 34 9.26 30.58 1.17
C GLN A 34 8.31 29.42 1.45
N ALA A 35 8.49 28.75 2.59
CA ALA A 35 7.53 27.75 3.06
C ALA A 35 6.25 28.47 3.45
N SER A 36 5.10 28.02 2.92
CA SER A 36 3.80 28.56 3.31
C SER A 36 3.64 28.50 4.84
N PRO A 37 3.16 29.56 5.51
CA PRO A 37 3.05 29.59 6.98
C PRO A 37 2.10 28.53 7.55
N LEU A 38 1.22 27.98 6.71
CA LEU A 38 0.30 26.89 7.05
C LEU A 38 0.94 25.50 6.97
N PHE A 39 2.02 25.35 6.22
CA PHE A 39 2.73 24.08 6.04
C PHE A 39 4.23 24.34 6.12
N PRO A 40 4.80 24.42 7.34
CA PRO A 40 6.25 24.46 7.48
C PRO A 40 6.85 23.27 6.72
N ASN A 41 7.98 23.48 6.07
CA ASN A 41 8.70 22.43 5.36
C ASN A 41 8.75 21.19 6.26
N ALA A 42 8.12 20.10 5.82
CA ALA A 42 8.11 18.85 6.55
C ALA A 42 9.55 18.53 6.97
N GLY A 43 9.76 18.30 8.27
CA GLY A 43 11.10 18.15 8.83
C GLY A 43 11.96 17.25 7.94
N ARG A 44 13.17 17.72 7.61
CA ARG A 44 14.08 16.98 6.75
C ARG A 44 14.34 15.62 7.39
N ALA A 45 13.96 14.54 6.72
CA ALA A 45 14.25 13.19 7.18
C ALA A 45 15.76 13.06 7.39
N LEU A 46 16.20 12.88 8.65
CA LEU A 46 17.62 12.76 9.01
C LEU A 46 18.22 11.41 8.60
N GLY A 47 17.39 10.48 8.11
CA GLY A 47 17.82 9.17 7.64
C GLY A 47 18.09 9.15 6.14
N ASN A 48 19.13 8.43 5.73
CA ASN A 48 19.33 8.11 4.31
C ASN A 48 18.15 7.26 3.80
N PRO A 49 17.62 7.54 2.59
CA PRO A 49 16.60 6.69 2.00
C PRO A 49 17.13 5.26 1.90
N ARG A 50 16.40 4.31 2.50
CA ARG A 50 16.71 2.88 2.44
C ARG A 50 15.61 2.19 1.66
N SER A 51 15.95 1.55 0.56
CA SER A 51 15.05 0.63 -0.13
C SER A 51 14.99 -0.69 0.63
N TYR A 52 13.79 -1.15 1.00
CA TYR A 52 13.60 -2.49 1.52
C TYR A 52 13.08 -3.42 0.42
N VAL A 53 13.75 -4.55 0.21
CA VAL A 53 13.27 -5.57 -0.72
C VAL A 53 12.33 -6.51 0.02
N LEU A 54 11.05 -6.46 -0.31
CA LEU A 54 10.06 -7.39 0.22
C LEU A 54 10.38 -8.82 -0.28
N ARG A 55 10.49 -9.76 0.67
CA ARG A 55 10.78 -11.17 0.40
C ARG A 55 9.69 -12.08 0.98
N GLY A 56 9.59 -13.27 0.39
CA GLY A 56 8.69 -14.33 0.86
C GLY A 56 7.23 -13.87 0.89
N LEU A 57 6.59 -14.06 2.05
CA LEU A 57 5.15 -13.80 2.25
C LEU A 57 4.77 -12.33 2.07
N ALA A 58 5.63 -11.40 2.48
CA ALA A 58 5.33 -9.97 2.38
C ALA A 58 5.15 -9.54 0.91
N LYS A 59 6.00 -10.06 0.03
CA LYS A 59 5.88 -9.83 -1.43
C LYS A 59 4.57 -10.41 -1.99
N VAL A 60 4.17 -11.59 -1.54
CA VAL A 60 2.90 -12.23 -1.98
C VAL A 60 1.69 -11.44 -1.48
N GLN A 61 1.73 -10.94 -0.26
CA GLN A 61 0.66 -10.12 0.32
C GLN A 61 0.51 -8.79 -0.43
N GLU A 62 1.62 -8.12 -0.71
CA GLU A 62 1.64 -6.88 -1.51
C GLU A 62 0.99 -7.11 -2.89
N TYR A 63 1.42 -8.13 -3.64
CA TYR A 63 0.82 -8.42 -4.94
C TYR A 63 -0.69 -8.67 -4.87
N ARG A 64 -1.16 -9.44 -3.87
CA ARG A 64 -2.60 -9.65 -3.68
C ARG A 64 -3.30 -8.33 -3.41
N TYR A 65 -2.75 -7.51 -2.52
CA TYR A 65 -3.31 -6.21 -2.20
C TYR A 65 -3.46 -5.33 -3.45
N VAL A 66 -2.40 -5.19 -4.25
CA VAL A 66 -2.43 -4.40 -5.49
C VAL A 66 -3.48 -4.93 -6.46
N LEU A 67 -3.52 -6.25 -6.67
CA LEU A 67 -4.48 -6.87 -7.59
C LEU A 67 -5.94 -6.64 -7.18
N PHE A 68 -6.25 -6.71 -5.88
CA PHE A 68 -7.62 -6.52 -5.39
C PHE A 68 -8.04 -5.05 -5.29
N ASN A 69 -7.09 -4.11 -5.29
CA ASN A 69 -7.38 -2.66 -5.18
C ASN A 69 -7.19 -1.91 -6.52
N CYS A 70 -6.90 -2.61 -7.61
CA CYS A 70 -6.76 -2.02 -8.94
C CYS A 70 -8.05 -2.18 -9.75
N LEU A 71 -8.63 -1.07 -10.20
CA LEU A 71 -9.90 -1.08 -10.96
C LEU A 71 -9.78 -1.82 -12.28
N ASP A 72 -8.62 -1.73 -12.95
CA ASP A 72 -8.35 -2.42 -14.22
C ASP A 72 -8.33 -3.94 -14.06
N VAL A 73 -8.21 -4.44 -12.83
CA VAL A 73 -8.21 -5.87 -12.52
C VAL A 73 -9.64 -6.42 -12.34
N ASN A 74 -10.64 -5.57 -12.16
CA ASN A 74 -12.04 -5.96 -11.95
C ASN A 74 -12.63 -6.87 -13.05
N PRO A 75 -12.38 -6.63 -14.36
CA PRO A 75 -12.85 -7.53 -15.41
C PRO A 75 -12.32 -8.96 -15.23
N TYR A 76 -11.06 -9.09 -14.80
CA TYR A 76 -10.42 -10.38 -14.58
C TYR A 76 -10.92 -11.07 -13.31
N LEU A 77 -11.23 -10.29 -12.25
CA LEU A 77 -11.88 -10.80 -11.05
C LEU A 77 -13.25 -11.41 -11.40
N ARG A 78 -14.02 -10.75 -12.27
CA ARG A 78 -15.30 -11.28 -12.76
C ARG A 78 -15.12 -12.54 -13.60
N ALA A 79 -14.20 -12.54 -14.57
CA ALA A 79 -13.93 -13.70 -15.41
C ALA A 79 -13.52 -14.93 -14.60
N HIS A 80 -12.68 -14.76 -13.59
CA HIS A 80 -12.30 -15.87 -12.71
C HIS A 80 -13.46 -16.34 -11.82
N ALA A 81 -14.31 -15.43 -11.33
CA ALA A 81 -15.51 -15.80 -10.57
C ALA A 81 -16.48 -16.62 -11.43
N GLU A 82 -16.70 -16.20 -12.68
CA GLU A 82 -17.50 -16.93 -13.67
C GLU A 82 -16.91 -18.33 -13.90
N GLU A 83 -15.60 -18.45 -14.13
CA GLU A 83 -14.91 -19.73 -14.28
C GLU A 83 -15.09 -20.65 -13.05
N ILE A 84 -15.01 -20.11 -11.83
CA ILE A 84 -15.28 -20.86 -10.60
C ILE A 84 -16.70 -21.42 -10.61
N THR A 85 -17.69 -20.58 -10.95
CA THR A 85 -19.10 -20.99 -10.96
C THR A 85 -19.40 -22.03 -12.04
N THR A 86 -18.79 -21.90 -13.23
CA THR A 86 -18.97 -22.85 -14.34
C THR A 86 -18.34 -24.21 -14.01
N LYS A 87 -17.14 -24.23 -13.43
CA LYS A 87 -16.43 -25.47 -13.07
C LYS A 87 -17.15 -26.32 -12.02
N HIS A 88 -18.09 -25.74 -11.28
CA HIS A 88 -18.84 -26.44 -10.24
C HIS A 88 -20.14 -27.11 -10.76
N ASN A 89 -20.27 -27.31 -12.07
CA ASN A 89 -21.28 -28.16 -12.74
C ASN A 89 -22.72 -27.94 -12.24
N GLY A 90 -23.17 -26.68 -12.15
CA GLY A 90 -24.57 -26.35 -11.85
C GLY A 90 -24.99 -26.46 -10.38
N ARG A 91 -24.11 -26.94 -9.48
CA ARG A 91 -24.34 -26.74 -8.03
C ARG A 91 -24.13 -25.26 -7.72
N ARG A 92 -25.16 -24.60 -7.17
CA ARG A 92 -25.06 -23.22 -6.67
C ARG A 92 -23.86 -23.11 -5.73
N VAL A 93 -22.80 -22.45 -6.20
CA VAL A 93 -21.65 -22.09 -5.36
C VAL A 93 -22.09 -20.91 -4.51
N SER A 94 -21.92 -21.02 -3.19
CA SER A 94 -22.19 -19.88 -2.31
C SER A 94 -21.26 -18.72 -2.66
N HIS A 95 -21.74 -17.49 -2.52
CA HIS A 95 -20.90 -16.29 -2.67
C HIS A 95 -19.62 -16.39 -1.83
N ARG A 96 -19.75 -16.89 -0.60
CA ARG A 96 -18.63 -17.10 0.34
C ARG A 96 -17.59 -18.08 -0.20
N ASP A 97 -18.02 -19.11 -0.93
CA ASP A 97 -17.10 -20.10 -1.51
C ASP A 97 -16.38 -19.53 -2.71
N VAL A 98 -17.07 -18.74 -3.55
CA VAL A 98 -16.45 -18.00 -4.66
C VAL A 98 -15.38 -17.05 -4.12
N GLU A 99 -15.71 -16.21 -3.14
CA GLU A 99 -14.76 -15.29 -2.50
C GLU A 99 -13.54 -16.02 -1.93
N LYS A 100 -13.76 -17.15 -1.24
CA LYS A 100 -12.69 -17.95 -0.66
C LYS A 100 -11.76 -18.53 -1.73
N ILE A 101 -12.31 -19.05 -2.82
CA ILE A 101 -11.53 -19.60 -3.94
C ILE A 101 -10.80 -18.47 -4.66
N GLN A 102 -11.46 -17.34 -4.88
CA GLN A 102 -10.91 -16.17 -5.53
C GLN A 102 -9.73 -15.60 -4.74
N ASN A 103 -9.90 -15.34 -3.45
CA ASN A 103 -8.79 -14.90 -2.57
C ASN A 103 -7.61 -15.87 -2.55
N LYS A 104 -7.89 -17.18 -2.64
CA LYS A 104 -6.85 -18.21 -2.62
C LYS A 104 -6.13 -18.38 -3.96
N LYS A 105 -6.83 -18.31 -5.09
CA LYS A 105 -6.31 -18.77 -6.39
C LYS A 105 -6.16 -17.68 -7.44
N PHE A 106 -6.80 -16.51 -7.27
CA PHE A 106 -6.83 -15.48 -8.30
C PHE A 106 -5.43 -15.06 -8.77
N HIS A 107 -4.50 -14.80 -7.86
CA HIS A 107 -3.13 -14.40 -8.22
C HIS A 107 -2.39 -15.41 -9.13
N GLN A 108 -2.62 -16.71 -8.96
CA GLN A 108 -2.03 -17.74 -9.82
C GLN A 108 -2.74 -17.83 -11.16
N TRP A 109 -4.07 -17.79 -11.14
CA TRP A 109 -4.90 -17.78 -12.34
C TRP A 109 -4.57 -16.57 -13.23
N PHE A 110 -4.53 -15.38 -12.64
CA PHE A 110 -4.24 -14.12 -13.32
C PHE A 110 -2.84 -14.12 -13.94
N ARG A 111 -1.84 -14.63 -13.21
CA ARG A 111 -0.49 -14.81 -13.77
C ARG A 111 -0.50 -15.74 -14.99
N GLY A 112 -1.24 -16.84 -14.92
CA GLY A 112 -1.42 -17.77 -16.04
C GLY A 112 -2.09 -17.10 -17.23
N TYR A 113 -3.17 -16.35 -16.99
CA TYR A 113 -3.88 -15.58 -18.00
C TYR A 113 -2.96 -14.59 -18.72
N VAL A 114 -2.21 -13.77 -17.96
CA VAL A 114 -1.27 -12.80 -18.53
C VAL A 114 -0.14 -13.49 -19.30
N SER A 115 0.38 -14.62 -18.80
CA SER A 115 1.47 -15.34 -19.47
C SER A 115 1.02 -16.09 -20.72
N ALA A 116 -0.25 -16.52 -20.77
CA ALA A 116 -0.86 -17.23 -21.88
C ALA A 116 -1.43 -16.30 -22.96
N THR A 117 -1.57 -15.01 -22.66
CA THR A 117 -1.94 -14.00 -23.64
C THR A 117 -0.63 -13.48 -24.26
N PRO A 118 -0.17 -13.98 -25.42
CA PRO A 118 0.93 -13.33 -26.10
C PRO A 118 0.49 -11.89 -26.34
N HIS A 119 1.37 -10.93 -26.01
CA HIS A 119 1.13 -9.52 -26.25
C HIS A 119 0.78 -9.29 -27.73
N ILE A 120 -0.49 -9.36 -28.09
CA ILE A 120 -1.02 -8.72 -29.28
C ILE A 120 -1.22 -7.27 -28.83
N LEU A 121 -0.13 -6.52 -29.01
CA LEU A 121 -0.01 -5.08 -29.13
C LEU A 121 -1.30 -4.27 -28.98
N TYR A 122 -1.29 -3.34 -28.01
CA TYR A 122 -1.71 -1.97 -28.31
C TYR A 122 -0.64 -1.02 -27.74
N ILE A 123 -0.02 -0.32 -28.72
CA ILE A 123 0.74 0.94 -28.74
C ILE A 123 0.88 1.65 -27.39
#